data_AF-A0A5E7AFR3-F1
#
_entry.id   AF-A0A5E7AFR3-F1
#
_cell.length_a   1.000
_cell.length_b   1.000
_cell.length_c   1.000
_cell.angle_alpha   90.00
_cell.angle_beta   90.00
_cell.angle_gamma   90.00
#
_symmetry.space_group_name_H-M   'P 1'
#
loop_
_entity.id
_entity.type
_entity.pdbx_description
1 polymer ?
#
loop_
_entity_poly.entity_id
_entity_poly.type
_entity_poly.pdbx_seq_one_letter_code
_entity_poly.pdbx_strand_id
1 'polypeptide(L)' 'MCILYTADPADAQKWRDCRSTLAPELEFRQWPDIGSPAEVHYLPTFPLKDNASQIGS' A
#
# COMPACT_ATOMS: atom_id res chain seq x y z
N MET A 1 -6.67 -2.95 -13.99
CA MET A 1 -5.28 -2.91 -13.47
C MET A 1 -5.35 -2.64 -11.98
N CYS A 2 -4.77 -3.50 -11.13
CA CYS A 2 -4.89 -3.41 -9.68
C CYS A 2 -3.55 -3.05 -9.00
N ILE A 3 -3.62 -2.30 -7.89
CA ILE A 3 -2.54 -2.19 -6.91
C ILE A 3 -2.86 -3.06 -5.71
N LEU A 4 -1.84 -3.75 -5.19
CA LEU A 4 -1.95 -4.46 -3.94
C LEU A 4 -1.20 -3.71 -2.84
N TYR A 5 -1.92 -3.28 -1.81
CA TYR A 5 -1.35 -2.64 -0.64
C TYR A 5 -1.00 -3.66 0.45
N THR A 6 0.23 -3.62 0.93
CA THR A 6 0.81 -4.60 1.87
C THR A 6 1.35 -3.98 3.16
N ALA A 7 1.18 -2.67 3.37
CA ALA A 7 1.65 -1.97 4.57
C ALA A 7 0.58 -1.88 5.66
N ASP A 8 0.68 -0.91 6.57
CA ASP A 8 -0.15 -0.83 7.77
C ASP A 8 -1.64 -0.57 7.41
N PRO A 9 -2.59 -1.35 7.95
CA PRO A 9 -4.01 -1.19 7.68
C PRO A 9 -4.57 0.16 8.15
N ALA A 10 -3.98 0.81 9.15
CA ALA A 10 -4.38 2.13 9.62
C ALA A 10 -4.09 3.23 8.58
N ASP A 11 -3.08 3.02 7.74
CA ASP A 11 -2.78 3.92 6.62
C ASP A 11 -3.51 3.53 5.33
N ALA A 12 -4.05 2.31 5.24
CA ALA A 12 -4.74 1.83 4.05
C ALA A 12 -5.92 2.72 3.64
N GLN A 13 -6.64 3.33 4.60
CA GLN A 13 -7.75 4.23 4.28
C GLN A 13 -7.28 5.51 3.58
N LYS A 14 -6.20 6.13 4.09
CA LYS A 14 -5.60 7.33 3.45
C LYS A 14 -5.15 7.01 2.02
N TRP A 15 -4.57 5.82 1.83
CA TRP A 15 -4.18 5.34 0.51
C TRP A 15 -5.37 5.13 -0.43
N ARG A 16 -6.48 4.56 0.06
CA ARG A 16 -7.73 4.45 -0.71
C ARG A 16 -8.23 5.83 -1.14
N ASP A 17 -8.33 6.76 -0.20
CA ASP A 17 -8.87 8.10 -0.45
C ASP A 17 -8.01 8.86 -1.48
N CYS A 18 -6.68 8.85 -1.33
CA CYS A 18 -5.77 9.47 -2.30
C CYS A 18 -5.88 8.84 -3.69
N ARG A 19 -6.09 7.51 -3.78
CA ARG A 19 -6.20 6.84 -5.08
C ARG A 19 -7.51 7.12 -5.79
N SER A 20 -8.62 7.20 -5.07
CA SER A 20 -9.89 7.62 -5.66
C SER A 20 -9.79 8.99 -6.35
N THR A 21 -8.89 9.87 -5.87
CA THR A 21 -8.62 11.16 -6.52
C THR A 21 -7.58 11.08 -7.63
N LEU A 22 -6.46 10.38 -7.41
CA LEU A 22 -5.30 10.40 -8.30
C LEU A 22 -5.33 9.36 -9.41
N ALA A 23 -5.99 8.22 -9.19
CA ALA A 23 -6.05 7.09 -10.13
C ALA A 23 -7.32 6.25 -9.91
N PRO A 24 -8.52 6.80 -10.19
CA PRO A 24 -9.80 6.12 -9.98
C PRO A 24 -9.98 4.86 -10.83
N GLU A 25 -9.23 4.73 -11.93
CA GLU A 25 -9.25 3.56 -12.81
C GLU A 25 -8.50 2.34 -12.24
N LEU A 26 -7.69 2.54 -11.20
CA LEU A 26 -6.88 1.48 -10.60
C LEU A 26 -7.58 0.94 -9.36
N GLU A 27 -7.99 -0.32 -9.44
CA GLU A 27 -8.59 -1.01 -8.30
C GLU A 27 -7.58 -1.12 -7.14
N PHE A 28 -8.04 -0.85 -5.92
CA PHE A 28 -7.23 -0.95 -4.71
C PHE A 28 -7.59 -2.21 -3.95
N ARG A 29 -6.63 -3.13 -3.83
CA ARG A 29 -6.74 -4.34 -3.02
C ARG A 29 -5.77 -4.26 -1.85
N GLN A 30 -6.12 -4.92 -0.75
CA GLN A 30 -5.31 -4.94 0.47
C GLN A 30 -5.00 -6.38 0.83
N TRP A 31 -3.74 -6.68 1.13
CA TRP A 31 -3.34 -7.99 1.61
C TRP A 31 -4.10 -8.36 2.90
N PRO A 32 -4.56 -9.62 3.06
CA PRO A 32 -4.32 -10.79 2.20
C PRO A 32 -5.30 -10.97 1.03
N ASP A 33 -6.26 -10.07 0.85
CA ASP A 33 -7.28 -10.19 -0.18
C ASP A 33 -6.77 -9.63 -1.52
N ILE A 34 -6.08 -10.49 -2.29
CA ILE A 34 -5.42 -10.11 -3.54
C ILE A 34 -6.27 -10.38 -4.80
N GLY A 35 -7.32 -11.19 -4.67
CA GLY A 35 -8.08 -11.71 -5.81
C GLY A 35 -7.21 -12.52 -6.78
N SER A 36 -7.34 -12.28 -8.09
CA SER A 36 -6.49 -12.92 -9.09
C SER A 36 -5.10 -12.27 -9.17
N PRO A 37 -4.00 -13.00 -8.96
CA PRO A 37 -2.63 -12.46 -9.02
C PRO A 37 -2.28 -11.85 -10.38
N ALA A 38 -2.88 -12.36 -11.47
CA ALA A 38 -2.67 -11.86 -12.83
C ALA A 38 -3.16 -10.42 -13.03
N GLU A 39 -4.02 -9.90 -12.13
CA GLU A 39 -4.56 -8.54 -12.19
C GLU A 39 -3.76 -7.55 -11.34
N VAL A 40 -2.84 -8.03 -10.50
CA VAL A 40 -1.98 -7.20 -9.65
C VAL A 40 -0.76 -6.78 -10.46
N HIS A 41 -0.79 -5.56 -10.97
CA HIS A 41 0.31 -5.02 -11.78
C HIS A 41 1.28 -4.16 -10.96
N TYR A 42 0.87 -3.72 -9.77
CA TYR A 42 1.65 -2.79 -8.95
C TYR A 42 1.70 -3.24 -7.49
N LEU A 43 2.92 -3.33 -6.97
CA LEU A 43 3.25 -3.66 -5.58
C LEU A 43 4.13 -2.54 -5.03
N PRO A 44 3.57 -1.53 -4.34
CA PRO A 44 4.37 -0.48 -3.74
C PRO A 44 5.25 -1.07 -2.64
N THR A 45 6.56 -0.92 -2.80
CA THR A 45 7.54 -1.29 -1.80
C THR A 45 7.78 -0.10 -0.88
N PHE A 46 7.35 -0.20 0.37
CA PHE A 46 7.64 0.82 1.38
C PHE A 46 9.00 0.52 2.00
N PRO A 47 9.94 1.49 2.06
CA PRO A 47 11.17 1.29 2.80
C PRO A 47 10.79 1.05 4.27
N LEU A 48 11.33 -0.03 4.84
CA LEU A 48 11.25 -0.24 6.28
C LEU A 48 11.86 1.01 6.93
N LYS A 49 11.04 1.78 7.67
CA LYS A 49 11.59 2.87 8.49
C LYS A 49 12.46 2.22 9.55
N ASP A 50 13.76 2.21 9.30
CA ASP A 50 14.74 1.88 10.31
C ASP A 50 14.68 2.98 11.37
N ASN A 51 14.04 2.67 12.51
CA ASN A 51 13.98 3.56 13.66
C ASN A 51 15.24 3.40 14.55
N ALA A 52 16.44 3.14 13.98
CA ALA A 52 17.68 3.16 14.75
C ALA A 52 18.26 4.57 14.84
N SER A 53 17.59 5.48 15.55
CA SER A 53 18.22 6.70 16.09
C SER A 53 17.43 7.27 17.26
N GLN A 54 17.37 6.51 18.35
CA GLN A 54 17.23 7.11 19.68
C GLN A 54 17.79 6.19 20.77
N ILE A 55 19.06 5.81 20.64
CA ILE A 55 19.87 5.34 21.78
C ILE A 55 21.11 6.24 21.90
N GLY A 56 21.07 7.12 22.90
CA GLY A 56 22.25 7.71 23.53
C GLY A 56 22.83 8.99 22.93
N SER A 57 22.46 10.13 23.52
CA SER A 57 23.41 11.18 23.92
C SER A 57 22.87 11.90 25.14
#